data_AF-A0A8B9P8P3-F1
#
_entry.id   AF-A0A8B9P8P3-F1
#
_cell.length_a   1.000
_cell.length_b   1.000
_cell.length_c   1.000
_cell.angle_alpha   90.00
_cell.angle_beta   90.00
_cell.angle_gamma   90.00
#
_symmetry.space_group_name_H-M   'P 1'
#
loop_
_entity.id
_entity.type
_entity.pdbx_description
1 polymer ?
#
loop_
_entity_poly.entity_id
_entity_poly.type
_entity_poly.pdbx_seq_one_letter_code
_entity_poly.pdbx_strand_id
1 'polypeptide(L)'
;ASKLLQHHILEQTLTRAASLRGGVGAPGSPSTPPTRFFTEKKIPHECLIIGAIESAFKEMDLQIERERTVYNISGGCTALVVVYLLGKLYVANAGDSRAIIIRNGEVIPMSSEFTPETERQRLQYLAYMQPHLLGNEFTHLEFPRRVQRKEVGKRMLYRDFNMTGWAYKTIEEDDLKFPLIYGEGKKARVMATIGVTRGLGDHDLKVHDSNIYIKPFLSSSPEVRVYDLLQYEHGPDDVLILATDGLWDVLLNEEVAEAVTNFLPNCDPDDPHRFVLFRDISSFSMEVRQQDRFSDRLDGKFDSVSFSLILFHSTVVS
;
A
#
# COMPACT_ATOMS: atom_id res chain seq x y z
N ALA A 1 -0.98 -22.94 24.00
CA ALA A 1 -1.77 -22.98 22.76
C ALA A 1 -0.99 -22.45 21.54
N SER A 2 -0.35 -21.28 21.62
CA SER A 2 0.44 -20.66 20.54
C SER A 2 1.60 -21.53 19.98
N LYS A 3 2.40 -22.16 20.85
CA LYS A 3 3.51 -23.05 20.41
C LYS A 3 3.06 -24.32 19.67
N LEU A 4 1.86 -24.83 19.95
CA LEU A 4 1.32 -26.02 19.28
C LEU A 4 0.74 -25.68 17.89
N LEU A 5 0.22 -24.46 17.71
CA LEU A 5 -0.26 -23.99 16.41
C LEU A 5 0.90 -23.73 15.43
N GLN A 6 2.02 -23.16 15.92
CA GLN A 6 3.23 -22.94 15.13
C GLN A 6 3.85 -24.24 14.62
N HIS A 7 3.88 -25.28 15.45
CA HIS A 7 4.44 -26.58 15.07
C HIS A 7 3.55 -27.32 14.05
N HIS A 8 2.22 -27.17 14.16
CA HIS A 8 1.27 -27.85 13.28
C HIS A 8 1.22 -27.23 11.86
N ILE A 9 1.36 -25.91 11.74
CA ILE A 9 1.43 -25.21 10.45
C ILE A 9 2.74 -25.55 9.71
N LEU A 10 3.85 -25.71 10.45
CA LEU A 10 5.13 -26.12 9.87
C LEU A 10 5.08 -27.54 9.29
N GLU A 11 4.51 -28.52 10.02
CA GLU A 11 4.45 -29.91 9.56
C GLU A 11 3.45 -30.15 8.41
N GLN A 12 2.29 -29.47 8.42
CA GLN A 12 1.30 -29.64 7.36
C GLN A 12 1.80 -29.09 6.02
N THR A 13 2.62 -28.03 6.03
CA THR A 13 3.19 -27.43 4.81
C THR A 13 4.34 -28.29 4.25
N LEU A 14 5.12 -28.96 5.13
CA LEU A 14 6.21 -29.85 4.73
C LEU A 14 5.72 -31.19 4.15
N THR A 15 4.57 -31.71 4.60
CA THR A 15 4.09 -33.04 4.21
C THR A 15 3.50 -33.06 2.78
N ARG A 16 2.94 -31.95 2.29
CA ARG A 16 2.41 -31.87 0.91
C ARG A 16 3.48 -31.77 -0.17
N ALA A 17 4.70 -31.37 0.17
CA ALA A 17 5.81 -31.26 -0.78
C ALA A 17 6.58 -32.59 -0.99
N ALA A 18 6.37 -33.59 -0.14
CA ALA A 18 7.20 -34.81 -0.14
C ALA A 18 6.60 -36.00 -0.92
N SER A 19 5.38 -35.91 -1.47
CA SER A 19 4.65 -37.07 -2.02
C SER A 19 4.83 -37.32 -3.53
N LEU A 20 6.03 -37.11 -4.06
CA LEU A 20 6.39 -37.55 -5.43
C LEU A 20 7.79 -38.18 -5.46
N ARG A 21 8.07 -39.14 -4.58
CA ARG A 21 9.22 -40.04 -4.77
C ARG A 21 8.75 -41.24 -5.58
N GLY A 22 9.24 -41.31 -6.83
CA GLY A 22 9.04 -42.41 -7.75
C GLY A 22 9.49 -43.75 -7.16
N GLY A 23 8.68 -44.78 -7.37
CA GLY A 23 9.01 -46.15 -6.99
C GLY A 23 10.25 -46.65 -7.73
N VAL A 24 11.07 -47.42 -7.01
CA VAL A 24 12.27 -48.07 -7.54
C VAL A 24 11.83 -49.18 -8.49
N GLY A 25 11.95 -48.94 -9.79
CA GLY A 25 11.67 -49.94 -10.84
C GLY A 25 12.81 -50.95 -10.98
N ALA A 26 12.44 -52.23 -11.13
CA ALA A 26 13.33 -53.36 -11.37
C ALA A 26 14.13 -53.23 -12.69
N PRO A 27 15.30 -53.90 -12.83
CA PRO A 27 16.19 -53.71 -13.96
C PRO A 27 15.69 -54.50 -15.19
N GLY A 28 15.26 -53.80 -16.23
CA GLY A 28 14.98 -54.42 -17.53
C GLY A 28 13.99 -53.68 -18.41
N SER A 29 14.32 -52.48 -18.89
CA SER A 29 13.66 -51.87 -20.06
C SER A 29 14.49 -50.74 -20.68
N PRO A 30 14.71 -50.71 -22.01
CA PRO A 30 15.46 -49.65 -22.68
C PRO A 30 14.52 -48.49 -23.01
N SER A 31 14.17 -47.69 -22.01
CA SER A 31 13.53 -46.38 -22.22
C SER A 31 13.51 -45.56 -20.93
N THR A 32 14.68 -45.22 -20.38
CA THR A 32 14.78 -44.15 -19.38
C THR A 32 14.80 -42.80 -20.11
N PRO A 33 13.78 -41.93 -19.94
CA PRO A 33 13.88 -40.56 -20.41
C PRO A 33 15.05 -39.87 -19.69
N PRO A 34 15.71 -38.87 -20.30
CA PRO A 34 16.81 -38.18 -19.66
C PRO A 34 16.33 -37.59 -18.33
N THR A 35 17.08 -37.86 -17.27
CA THR A 35 16.86 -37.33 -15.93
C THR A 35 16.84 -35.80 -16.05
N ARG A 36 15.65 -35.20 -16.04
CA ARG A 36 15.51 -33.75 -15.94
C ARG A 36 16.06 -33.37 -14.58
N PHE A 37 17.23 -32.71 -14.57
CA PHE A 37 17.78 -32.10 -13.37
C PHE A 37 16.83 -30.99 -12.92
N PHE A 38 15.91 -31.30 -12.01
CA PHE A 38 15.18 -30.30 -11.27
C PHE A 38 16.06 -29.87 -10.11
N THR A 39 16.80 -28.76 -10.28
CA THR A 39 17.38 -28.07 -9.13
C THR A 39 16.25 -27.33 -8.43
N GLU A 40 15.80 -27.86 -7.31
CA GLU A 40 14.82 -27.18 -6.46
C GLU A 40 15.47 -25.93 -5.86
N LYS A 41 14.93 -24.76 -6.18
CA LYS A 41 15.44 -23.49 -5.64
C LYS A 41 15.08 -23.44 -4.16
N LYS A 42 16.08 -23.24 -3.28
CA LYS A 42 15.83 -23.00 -1.85
C LYS A 42 15.08 -21.67 -1.69
N ILE A 43 13.85 -21.73 -1.18
CA ILE A 43 13.01 -20.55 -0.92
C ILE A 43 13.16 -20.13 0.54
N PRO A 44 13.61 -18.90 0.85
CA PRO A 44 13.64 -18.40 2.22
C PRO A 44 12.25 -18.34 2.86
N HIS A 45 12.15 -18.54 4.18
CA HIS A 45 10.88 -18.42 4.91
C HIS A 45 10.22 -17.06 4.70
N GLU A 46 11.02 -15.99 4.63
CA GLU A 46 10.55 -14.63 4.38
C GLU A 46 9.77 -14.52 3.07
N CYS A 47 10.24 -15.14 1.99
CA CYS A 47 9.53 -15.15 0.71
C CYS A 47 8.20 -15.90 0.78
N LEU A 48 8.12 -16.98 1.58
CA LEU A 48 6.86 -17.71 1.79
C LEU A 48 5.85 -16.84 2.54
N ILE A 49 6.31 -16.10 3.56
CA ILE A 49 5.45 -15.23 4.37
C ILE A 49 4.97 -14.03 3.54
N ILE A 50 5.86 -13.38 2.79
CA ILE A 50 5.50 -12.28 1.87
C ILE A 50 4.46 -12.76 0.86
N GLY A 51 4.71 -13.89 0.19
CA GLY A 51 3.77 -14.44 -0.79
C GLY A 51 2.41 -14.83 -0.18
N ALA A 52 2.39 -15.30 1.07
CA ALA A 52 1.14 -15.58 1.78
C ALA A 52 0.34 -14.29 2.07
N ILE A 53 1.01 -13.23 2.48
CA ILE A 53 0.37 -11.92 2.72
C ILE A 53 -0.18 -11.34 1.41
N GLU A 54 0.60 -11.35 0.34
CA GLU A 54 0.16 -10.89 -0.98
C GLU A 54 -1.04 -11.69 -1.50
N SER A 55 -1.02 -13.02 -1.32
CA SER A 55 -2.15 -13.89 -1.69
C SER A 55 -3.39 -13.56 -0.86
N ALA A 56 -3.25 -13.32 0.44
CA ALA A 56 -4.36 -12.98 1.32
C ALA A 56 -5.06 -11.68 0.91
N PHE A 57 -4.31 -10.63 0.53
CA PHE A 57 -4.89 -9.38 0.03
C PHE A 57 -5.69 -9.61 -1.27
N LYS A 58 -5.13 -10.38 -2.20
CA LYS A 58 -5.80 -10.72 -3.46
C LYS A 58 -7.06 -11.55 -3.23
N GLU A 59 -6.97 -12.57 -2.38
CA GLU A 59 -8.10 -13.45 -2.05
C GLU A 59 -9.22 -12.70 -1.37
N MET A 60 -8.89 -11.79 -0.43
CA MET A 60 -9.85 -10.91 0.22
C MET A 60 -10.56 -10.00 -0.79
N ASP A 61 -9.81 -9.35 -1.69
CA ASP A 61 -10.41 -8.48 -2.70
C ASP A 61 -11.35 -9.22 -3.66
N LEU A 62 -10.97 -10.44 -4.06
CA LEU A 62 -11.82 -11.34 -4.84
C LEU A 62 -13.05 -11.80 -4.06
N GLN A 63 -12.92 -12.00 -2.75
CA GLN A 63 -14.06 -12.33 -1.90
C GLN A 63 -15.05 -11.16 -1.83
N ILE A 64 -14.54 -9.94 -1.59
CA ILE A 64 -15.35 -8.71 -1.63
C ILE A 64 -16.05 -8.60 -2.98
N GLU A 65 -15.36 -8.87 -4.09
CA GLU A 65 -15.94 -8.85 -5.43
C GLU A 65 -17.17 -9.78 -5.55
N ARG A 66 -17.04 -11.04 -5.10
CA ARG A 66 -18.12 -12.04 -5.19
C ARG A 66 -19.29 -11.71 -4.28
N GLU A 67 -18.99 -11.19 -3.10
CA GLU A 67 -19.95 -10.96 -2.02
C GLU A 67 -20.68 -9.62 -2.14
N ARG A 68 -20.15 -8.67 -2.93
CA ARG A 68 -20.68 -7.30 -2.99
C ARG A 68 -22.16 -7.18 -3.32
N THR A 69 -22.68 -8.02 -4.22
CA THR A 69 -24.10 -7.99 -4.58
C THR A 69 -24.98 -8.56 -3.48
N VAL A 70 -24.51 -9.62 -2.79
CA VAL A 70 -25.27 -10.31 -1.74
C VAL A 70 -25.36 -9.44 -0.48
N TYR A 71 -24.25 -8.82 -0.11
CA TYR A 71 -24.15 -8.02 1.11
C TYR A 71 -24.26 -6.51 0.88
N ASN A 72 -24.58 -6.09 -0.36
CA ASN A 72 -24.64 -4.68 -0.77
C ASN A 72 -23.38 -3.89 -0.36
N ILE A 73 -22.21 -4.51 -0.54
CA ILE A 73 -20.92 -3.89 -0.22
C ILE A 73 -20.67 -2.82 -1.26
N SER A 74 -20.60 -1.57 -0.80
CA SER A 74 -20.20 -0.43 -1.62
C SER A 74 -18.93 0.20 -1.05
N GLY A 75 -18.15 0.78 -1.95
CA GLY A 75 -16.88 1.41 -1.61
C GLY A 75 -15.71 0.44 -1.46
N GLY A 76 -14.60 0.99 -0.98
CA GLY A 76 -13.37 0.28 -0.71
C GLY A 76 -12.67 0.84 0.52
N CYS A 77 -11.51 0.27 0.81
CA CYS A 77 -10.67 0.72 1.92
C CYS A 77 -9.18 0.58 1.59
N THR A 78 -8.40 1.40 2.27
CA THR A 78 -6.96 1.17 2.40
C THR A 78 -6.71 0.07 3.44
N ALA A 79 -5.56 -0.59 3.34
CA ALA A 79 -5.17 -1.65 4.26
C ALA A 79 -3.68 -1.53 4.61
N LEU A 80 -3.41 -1.34 5.90
CA LEU A 80 -2.09 -1.35 6.49
C LEU A 80 -2.06 -2.43 7.58
N VAL A 81 -1.25 -3.48 7.37
CA VAL A 81 -1.24 -4.69 8.18
C VAL A 81 0.17 -4.94 8.70
N VAL A 82 0.29 -5.33 9.97
CA VAL A 82 1.55 -5.76 10.57
C VAL A 82 1.41 -7.19 11.04
N VAL A 83 2.31 -8.05 10.58
CA VAL A 83 2.41 -9.44 11.03
C VAL A 83 3.74 -9.62 11.74
N TYR A 84 3.71 -10.04 13.01
CA TYR A 84 4.90 -10.49 13.72
C TYR A 84 5.05 -12.00 13.57
N LEU A 85 6.16 -12.44 12.97
CA LEU A 85 6.44 -13.86 12.74
C LEU A 85 7.94 -14.12 12.67
N LEU A 86 8.40 -15.13 13.42
CA LEU A 86 9.81 -15.57 13.45
C LEU A 86 10.80 -14.44 13.77
N GLY A 87 10.46 -13.57 14.72
CA GLY A 87 11.35 -12.46 15.14
C GLY A 87 11.37 -11.29 14.15
N LYS A 88 10.49 -11.26 13.14
CA LYS A 88 10.40 -10.18 12.16
C LYS A 88 9.00 -9.58 12.11
N LEU A 89 8.94 -8.30 11.79
CA LEU A 89 7.71 -7.59 11.44
C LEU A 89 7.59 -7.52 9.92
N TYR A 90 6.44 -7.93 9.41
CA TYR A 90 6.06 -7.80 8.01
C TYR A 90 4.98 -6.73 7.94
N VAL A 91 5.33 -5.58 7.37
CA VAL A 91 4.44 -4.42 7.24
C VAL A 91 3.95 -4.36 5.80
N ALA A 92 2.67 -4.65 5.61
CA ALA A 92 2.03 -4.71 4.30
C ALA A 92 1.10 -3.50 4.12
N ASN A 93 1.30 -2.72 3.06
CA ASN A 93 0.49 -1.53 2.79
C ASN A 93 -0.15 -1.57 1.39
N ALA A 94 -1.44 -1.28 1.32
CA ALA A 94 -2.19 -0.99 0.10
C ALA A 94 -3.08 0.24 0.34
N GLY A 95 -2.61 1.42 -0.06
CA GLY A 95 -3.29 2.70 0.11
C GLY A 95 -2.35 3.82 0.53
N ASP A 96 -2.89 4.87 1.12
CA ASP A 96 -2.20 6.06 1.64
C ASP A 96 -2.11 6.10 3.18
N SER A 97 -2.47 5.01 3.86
CA SER A 97 -2.04 4.80 5.24
C SER A 97 -0.52 4.64 5.31
N ARG A 98 0.06 5.02 6.45
CA ARG A 98 1.52 5.01 6.63
C ARG A 98 1.93 4.37 7.95
N ALA A 99 3.04 3.63 7.90
CA ALA A 99 3.71 3.08 9.06
C ALA A 99 5.15 3.60 9.17
N ILE A 100 5.56 3.93 10.39
CA ILE A 100 6.95 4.30 10.72
C ILE A 100 7.37 3.61 12.01
N ILE A 101 8.64 3.23 12.11
CA ILE A 101 9.28 2.88 13.38
C ILE A 101 10.00 4.12 13.89
N ILE A 102 9.90 4.38 15.19
CA ILE A 102 10.78 5.31 15.90
C ILE A 102 11.68 4.46 16.78
N ARG A 103 12.97 4.47 16.50
CA ARG A 103 13.96 3.69 17.23
C ARG A 103 15.13 4.58 17.62
N ASN A 104 15.42 4.72 18.92
CA ASN A 104 16.44 5.62 19.44
C ASN A 104 16.32 7.06 18.88
N GLY A 105 15.08 7.53 18.73
CA GLY A 105 14.77 8.85 18.15
C GLY A 105 14.88 8.93 16.62
N GLU A 106 15.34 7.88 15.94
CA GLU A 106 15.40 7.84 14.47
C GLU A 106 14.10 7.31 13.86
N VAL A 107 13.63 7.98 12.80
CA VAL A 107 12.47 7.57 12.02
C VAL A 107 12.88 6.59 10.92
N ILE A 108 12.26 5.41 10.92
CA ILE A 108 12.46 4.35 9.93
C ILE A 108 11.14 4.13 9.18
N PRO A 109 11.03 4.53 7.90
CA PRO A 109 9.82 4.34 7.12
C PRO A 109 9.50 2.86 6.84
N MET A 110 8.35 2.39 7.30
CA MET A 110 7.91 0.99 7.15
C MET A 110 6.82 0.78 6.10
N SER A 111 6.37 1.85 5.43
CA SER A 111 5.57 1.76 4.22
C SER A 111 5.81 2.96 3.30
N SER A 112 5.30 2.87 2.07
CA SER A 112 5.13 3.99 1.14
C SER A 112 3.66 4.20 0.84
N GLU A 113 3.27 5.44 0.54
CA GLU A 113 1.89 5.79 0.14
C GLU A 113 1.66 5.56 -1.35
N PHE A 114 0.50 5.00 -1.69
CA PHE A 114 0.13 4.64 -3.05
C PHE A 114 -0.92 5.59 -3.62
N THR A 115 -0.47 6.79 -3.98
CA THR A 115 -1.29 7.87 -4.56
C THR A 115 -1.15 7.90 -6.08
N PRO A 116 -2.01 8.65 -6.80
CA PRO A 116 -1.89 8.84 -8.25
C PRO A 116 -0.51 9.34 -8.68
N GLU A 117 0.13 10.19 -7.88
CA GLU A 117 1.44 10.74 -8.19
C GLU A 117 2.57 9.73 -7.96
N THR A 118 2.57 9.03 -6.82
CA THR A 118 3.63 8.05 -6.51
C THR A 118 3.59 6.86 -7.47
N GLU A 119 2.40 6.48 -7.94
CA GLU A 119 2.19 5.36 -8.85
C GLU A 119 1.98 5.81 -10.31
N ARG A 120 2.31 7.07 -10.65
CA ARG A 120 2.10 7.66 -11.98
C ARG A 120 2.54 6.75 -13.13
N GLN A 121 3.78 6.24 -13.06
CA GLN A 121 4.33 5.40 -14.11
C GLN A 121 3.53 4.11 -14.31
N ARG A 122 3.10 3.46 -13.22
CA ARG A 122 2.28 2.24 -13.29
C ARG A 122 0.94 2.53 -13.93
N LEU A 123 0.27 3.61 -13.52
CA LEU A 123 -1.03 4.02 -14.05
C LEU A 123 -0.96 4.34 -15.54
N GLN A 124 0.01 5.17 -15.95
CA GLN A 124 0.17 5.55 -17.35
C GLN A 124 0.61 4.37 -18.22
N TYR A 125 1.46 3.48 -17.71
CA TYR A 125 1.83 2.26 -18.42
C TYR A 125 0.61 1.36 -18.66
N LEU A 126 -0.24 1.16 -17.64
CA LEU A 126 -1.49 0.42 -17.81
C LEU A 126 -2.40 1.06 -18.85
N ALA A 127 -2.57 2.37 -18.78
CA ALA A 127 -3.39 3.13 -19.72
C ALA A 127 -2.84 3.13 -21.16
N TYR A 128 -1.52 3.12 -21.33
CA TYR A 128 -0.84 2.96 -22.61
C TYR A 128 -1.08 1.55 -23.18
N MET A 129 -0.92 0.51 -22.36
CA MET A 129 -1.09 -0.89 -22.77
C MET A 129 -2.56 -1.26 -23.01
N GLN A 130 -3.49 -0.62 -22.30
CA GLN A 130 -4.92 -0.89 -22.34
C GLN A 130 -5.72 0.42 -22.53
N PRO A 131 -5.63 1.08 -23.69
CA PRO A 131 -6.24 2.41 -23.92
C PRO A 131 -7.77 2.39 -23.88
N HIS A 132 -8.40 1.22 -24.07
CA HIS A 132 -9.85 1.05 -23.92
C HIS A 132 -10.34 1.35 -22.49
N LEU A 133 -9.48 1.23 -21.48
CA LEU A 133 -9.81 1.58 -20.09
C LEU A 133 -10.02 3.09 -19.88
N LEU A 134 -9.57 3.92 -20.82
CA LEU A 134 -9.71 5.38 -20.76
C LEU A 134 -11.03 5.89 -21.39
N GLY A 135 -11.86 4.98 -21.93
CA GLY A 135 -13.15 5.33 -22.54
C GLY A 135 -13.09 6.33 -23.71
N ASN A 136 -11.91 6.56 -24.29
CA ASN A 136 -11.64 7.63 -25.26
C ASN A 136 -11.87 9.06 -24.74
N GLU A 137 -12.09 9.23 -23.43
CA GLU A 137 -12.28 10.52 -22.76
C GLU A 137 -11.01 11.01 -22.09
N PHE A 138 -10.15 10.05 -21.68
CA PHE A 138 -8.91 10.31 -20.98
C PHE A 138 -7.67 10.00 -21.83
N THR A 139 -6.55 10.61 -21.48
CA THR A 139 -5.23 10.36 -22.04
C THR A 139 -4.26 9.92 -20.95
N HIS A 140 -3.36 9.00 -21.30
CA HIS A 140 -2.25 8.61 -20.44
C HIS A 140 -1.11 9.64 -20.50
N LEU A 141 -1.06 10.49 -21.53
CA LEU A 141 -0.06 11.54 -21.64
C LEU A 141 -0.29 12.62 -20.60
N GLU A 142 0.80 13.12 -20.05
CA GLU A 142 0.77 14.23 -19.11
C GLU A 142 1.28 15.50 -19.77
N PHE A 143 0.60 16.60 -19.45
CA PHE A 143 0.95 17.95 -19.87
C PHE A 143 1.11 18.81 -18.61
N PRO A 144 1.96 19.87 -18.63
CA PRO A 144 2.12 20.76 -17.48
C PRO A 144 0.83 21.48 -17.06
N ARG A 145 -0.16 21.50 -17.95
CA ARG A 145 -1.51 22.00 -17.70
C ARG A 145 -2.47 21.41 -18.73
N ARG A 146 -3.77 21.58 -18.48
CA ARG A 146 -4.82 21.20 -19.42
C ARG A 146 -4.59 21.85 -20.80
N VAL A 147 -4.55 21.01 -21.82
CA VAL A 147 -4.43 21.43 -23.22
C VAL A 147 -5.75 22.07 -23.67
N GLN A 148 -5.65 23.19 -24.38
CA GLN A 148 -6.80 23.91 -24.92
C GLN A 148 -6.85 23.74 -26.45
N ARG A 149 -8.07 23.75 -27.02
CA ARG A 149 -8.25 23.61 -28.48
C ARG A 149 -7.45 24.62 -29.31
N LYS A 150 -7.20 25.83 -28.78
CA LYS A 150 -6.35 26.87 -29.42
C LYS A 150 -4.87 26.51 -29.54
N GLU A 151 -4.46 25.38 -28.96
CA GLU A 151 -3.07 24.90 -28.90
C GLU A 151 -2.80 23.78 -29.89
N VAL A 152 -3.83 23.22 -30.52
CA VAL A 152 -3.69 22.24 -31.59
C VAL A 152 -2.79 22.81 -32.69
N GLY A 153 -1.81 22.02 -33.11
CA GLY A 153 -0.75 22.41 -34.06
C GLY A 153 0.43 23.18 -33.45
N LYS A 154 0.40 23.53 -32.15
CA LYS A 154 1.52 24.20 -31.45
C LYS A 154 2.35 23.19 -30.67
N ARG A 155 3.58 23.56 -30.35
CA ARG A 155 4.45 22.75 -29.47
C ARG A 155 4.11 22.97 -28.00
N MET A 156 4.01 21.89 -27.24
CA MET A 156 3.86 21.91 -25.79
C MET A 156 4.73 20.82 -25.17
N LEU A 157 5.15 21.03 -23.91
CA LEU A 157 5.80 19.99 -23.13
C LEU A 157 4.80 18.87 -22.83
N TYR A 158 5.26 17.64 -22.91
CA TYR A 158 4.53 16.46 -22.50
C TYR A 158 5.49 15.45 -21.86
N ARG A 159 4.95 14.48 -21.13
CA ARG A 159 5.68 13.29 -20.72
C ARG A 159 4.80 12.06 -20.76
N ASP A 160 5.43 10.93 -21.05
CA ASP A 160 4.79 9.61 -21.15
C ASP A 160 5.23 8.69 -20.00
N PHE A 161 4.68 7.47 -19.93
CA PHE A 161 4.91 6.51 -18.85
C PHE A 161 6.39 6.15 -18.66
N ASN A 162 7.17 6.10 -19.74
CA ASN A 162 8.59 5.76 -19.72
C ASN A 162 9.51 6.97 -19.48
N MET A 163 8.95 8.17 -19.34
CA MET A 163 9.71 9.40 -19.17
C MET A 163 9.76 9.82 -17.69
N THR A 164 10.94 10.25 -17.25
CA THR A 164 11.15 10.97 -15.98
C THR A 164 11.22 12.48 -16.19
N GLY A 165 11.67 12.92 -17.37
CA GLY A 165 11.72 14.33 -17.79
C GLY A 165 10.57 14.73 -18.73
N TRP A 166 10.67 15.93 -19.30
CA TRP A 166 9.70 16.48 -20.25
C TRP A 166 10.30 16.56 -21.65
N ALA A 167 9.48 16.31 -22.66
CA ALA A 167 9.82 16.49 -24.08
C ALA A 167 8.79 17.41 -24.75
N TYR A 168 9.11 17.96 -25.91
CA TYR A 168 8.14 18.71 -26.70
C TYR A 168 7.45 17.81 -27.73
N LYS A 169 6.11 17.90 -27.83
CA LYS A 169 5.35 17.40 -28.98
C LYS A 169 4.52 18.50 -29.62
N THR A 170 4.10 18.28 -30.86
CA THR A 170 3.03 19.07 -31.48
C THR A 170 1.69 18.55 -30.96
N ILE A 171 0.83 19.45 -30.53
CA ILE A 171 -0.49 19.10 -29.98
C ILE A 171 -1.44 18.69 -31.09
N GLU A 172 -2.16 17.60 -30.84
CA GLU A 172 -3.19 16.99 -31.69
C GLU A 172 -4.56 17.08 -31.01
N GLU A 173 -5.65 16.83 -31.75
CA GLU A 173 -7.01 16.84 -31.18
C GLU A 173 -7.17 15.81 -30.04
N ASP A 174 -6.46 14.67 -30.14
CA ASP A 174 -6.48 13.61 -29.13
C ASP A 174 -5.87 14.05 -27.78
N ASP A 175 -5.02 15.08 -27.77
CA ASP A 175 -4.43 15.64 -26.54
C ASP A 175 -5.41 16.53 -25.75
N LEU A 176 -6.59 16.82 -26.31
CA LEU A 176 -7.65 17.56 -25.62
C LEU A 176 -8.40 16.70 -24.59
N LYS A 177 -8.18 15.38 -24.60
CA LYS A 177 -8.70 14.42 -23.62
C LYS A 177 -8.23 14.77 -22.21
N PHE A 178 -9.01 14.37 -21.21
CA PHE A 178 -8.69 14.64 -19.81
C PHE A 178 -7.47 13.82 -19.35
N PRO A 179 -6.60 14.35 -18.49
CA PRO A 179 -5.46 13.57 -18.02
C PRO A 179 -5.93 12.43 -17.11
N LEU A 180 -5.27 11.27 -17.21
CA LEU A 180 -5.50 10.13 -16.32
C LEU A 180 -5.32 10.48 -14.84
N ILE A 181 -4.35 11.35 -14.52
CA ILE A 181 -4.11 11.86 -13.18
C ILE A 181 -4.49 13.34 -13.17
N TYR A 182 -5.47 13.70 -12.36
CA TYR A 182 -6.00 15.05 -12.28
C TYR A 182 -5.75 15.64 -10.90
N GLY A 183 -5.24 16.88 -10.85
CA GLY A 183 -4.84 17.54 -9.60
C GLY A 183 -3.41 17.20 -9.20
N GLU A 184 -2.97 17.80 -8.11
CA GLU A 184 -1.60 17.71 -7.59
C GLU A 184 -1.62 17.49 -6.08
N GLY A 185 -0.56 16.85 -5.56
CA GLY A 185 -0.42 16.47 -4.16
C GLY A 185 -1.64 15.69 -3.66
N LYS A 186 -2.16 16.10 -2.50
CA LYS A 186 -3.30 15.46 -1.83
C LYS A 186 -4.62 15.56 -2.61
N LYS A 187 -4.70 16.46 -3.58
CA LYS A 187 -5.86 16.65 -4.45
C LYS A 187 -5.74 15.84 -5.75
N ALA A 188 -4.63 15.12 -5.96
CA ALA A 188 -4.48 14.25 -7.11
C ALA A 188 -5.51 13.11 -7.07
N ARG A 189 -6.12 12.82 -8.22
CA ARG A 189 -7.15 11.80 -8.38
C ARG A 189 -6.95 11.05 -9.69
N VAL A 190 -7.15 9.72 -9.68
CA VAL A 190 -7.27 8.95 -10.93
C VAL A 190 -8.60 9.30 -11.58
N MET A 191 -8.55 9.82 -12.80
CA MET A 191 -9.70 10.25 -13.60
C MET A 191 -10.70 11.09 -12.79
N ALA A 192 -10.17 12.04 -12.01
CA ALA A 192 -10.92 12.92 -11.12
C ALA A 192 -11.83 12.20 -10.08
N THR A 193 -11.59 10.91 -9.80
CA THR A 193 -12.50 10.06 -9.02
C THR A 193 -11.93 9.62 -7.68
N ILE A 194 -10.76 8.96 -7.66
CA ILE A 194 -10.20 8.36 -6.42
C ILE A 194 -8.79 8.87 -6.10
N GLY A 195 -8.50 9.09 -4.81
CA GLY A 195 -7.22 9.63 -4.31
C GLY A 195 -6.14 8.57 -3.99
N VAL A 196 -6.50 7.29 -4.05
CA VAL A 196 -5.60 6.15 -3.84
C VAL A 196 -5.55 5.27 -5.07
N THR A 197 -4.47 4.54 -5.23
CA THR A 197 -4.23 3.64 -6.38
C THR A 197 -4.04 2.19 -5.96
N ARG A 198 -4.03 1.93 -4.65
CA ARG A 198 -4.07 0.60 -4.07
C ARG A 198 -5.07 0.54 -2.92
N GLY A 199 -5.72 -0.60 -2.76
CA GLY A 199 -6.78 -0.81 -1.77
C GLY A 199 -7.66 -2.01 -2.11
N LEU A 200 -8.56 -2.34 -1.20
CA LEU A 200 -9.53 -3.42 -1.35
C LEU A 200 -10.90 -2.84 -1.72
N GLY A 201 -11.71 -3.58 -2.46
CA GLY A 201 -13.08 -3.16 -2.83
C GLY A 201 -13.13 -2.21 -4.03
N ASP A 202 -14.09 -1.29 -4.03
CA ASP A 202 -14.38 -0.32 -5.12
C ASP A 202 -14.59 -0.98 -6.50
N HIS A 203 -15.10 -2.21 -6.52
CA HIS A 203 -15.33 -2.99 -7.74
C HIS A 203 -16.33 -2.35 -8.70
N ASP A 204 -17.31 -1.63 -8.16
CA ASP A 204 -18.34 -0.95 -8.95
C ASP A 204 -18.12 0.57 -9.05
N LEU A 205 -16.97 1.08 -8.57
CA LEU A 205 -16.62 2.49 -8.64
C LEU A 205 -16.39 2.91 -10.09
N LYS A 206 -17.10 3.96 -10.52
CA LYS A 206 -17.03 4.54 -11.86
C LYS A 206 -16.60 6.00 -11.81
N VAL A 207 -15.97 6.45 -12.88
CA VAL A 207 -15.78 7.88 -13.13
C VAL A 207 -17.14 8.57 -13.24
N HIS A 208 -17.28 9.71 -12.58
CA HIS A 208 -18.52 10.50 -12.54
C HIS A 208 -19.08 10.75 -13.95
N ASP A 209 -20.39 10.55 -14.13
CA ASP A 209 -21.11 10.68 -15.40
C ASP A 209 -20.57 9.85 -16.58
N SER A 210 -19.82 8.77 -16.31
CA SER A 210 -19.31 7.87 -17.36
C SER A 210 -19.58 6.38 -17.05
N ASN A 211 -19.25 5.52 -18.01
CA ASN A 211 -19.24 4.07 -17.82
C ASN A 211 -17.83 3.49 -17.61
N ILE A 212 -16.85 4.34 -17.29
CA ILE A 212 -15.47 3.94 -17.08
C ILE A 212 -15.30 3.46 -15.63
N TYR A 213 -14.90 2.20 -15.45
CA TYR A 213 -14.62 1.63 -14.13
C TYR A 213 -13.22 2.03 -13.65
N ILE A 214 -13.12 2.36 -12.37
CA ILE A 214 -11.84 2.71 -11.71
C ILE A 214 -11.03 1.47 -11.35
N LYS A 215 -11.69 0.35 -11.01
CA LYS A 215 -11.05 -0.85 -10.46
C LYS A 215 -9.78 -1.31 -11.20
N PRO A 216 -9.68 -1.29 -12.55
CA PRO A 216 -8.44 -1.64 -13.24
C PRO A 216 -7.20 -0.84 -12.80
N PHE A 217 -7.38 0.41 -12.37
CA PHE A 217 -6.31 1.28 -11.88
C PHE A 217 -6.03 1.13 -10.38
N LEU A 218 -6.95 0.50 -9.63
CA LEU A 218 -6.90 0.30 -8.19
C LEU A 218 -6.46 -1.14 -7.84
N SER A 219 -5.18 -1.31 -7.50
CA SER A 219 -4.62 -2.64 -7.21
C SER A 219 -4.83 -3.04 -5.75
N SER A 220 -5.27 -4.28 -5.50
CA SER A 220 -5.29 -4.86 -4.15
C SER A 220 -3.93 -5.38 -3.68
N SER A 221 -2.90 -5.36 -4.52
CA SER A 221 -1.58 -5.90 -4.16
C SER A 221 -0.82 -4.98 -3.20
N PRO A 222 -0.43 -5.47 -2.01
CA PRO A 222 0.32 -4.66 -1.05
C PRO A 222 1.79 -4.53 -1.47
N GLU A 223 2.47 -3.52 -0.94
CA GLU A 223 3.93 -3.58 -0.74
C GLU A 223 4.19 -4.15 0.66
N VAL A 224 5.11 -5.13 0.76
CA VAL A 224 5.51 -5.71 2.04
C VAL A 224 6.95 -5.31 2.35
N ARG A 225 7.16 -4.62 3.49
CA ARG A 225 8.48 -4.36 4.07
C ARG A 225 8.72 -5.26 5.26
N VAL A 226 9.95 -5.72 5.41
CA VAL A 226 10.36 -6.61 6.48
C VAL A 226 11.34 -5.89 7.40
N TYR A 227 11.04 -5.89 8.69
CA TYR A 227 11.92 -5.38 9.73
C TYR A 227 12.30 -6.52 10.68
N ASP A 228 13.60 -6.82 10.75
CA ASP A 228 14.12 -7.88 11.59
C ASP A 228 14.41 -7.36 13.00
N LEU A 229 13.56 -7.73 13.96
CA LEU A 229 13.70 -7.26 15.35
C LEU A 229 14.96 -7.81 16.02
N LEU A 230 15.51 -8.92 15.51
CA LEU A 230 16.71 -9.54 16.08
C LEU A 230 18.00 -8.89 15.60
N GLN A 231 17.94 -8.05 14.55
CA GLN A 231 19.11 -7.36 14.01
C GLN A 231 19.47 -6.08 14.77
N TYR A 232 18.56 -5.58 15.61
CA TYR A 232 18.73 -4.29 16.29
C TYR A 232 18.40 -4.41 17.77
N GLU A 233 19.05 -3.59 18.58
CA GLU A 233 18.66 -3.39 19.97
C GLU A 233 17.47 -2.42 20.01
N HIS A 234 16.50 -2.72 20.86
CA HIS A 234 15.28 -1.93 21.01
C HIS A 234 15.10 -1.53 22.48
N GLY A 235 14.90 -0.24 22.72
CA GLY A 235 14.60 0.32 24.02
C GLY A 235 13.11 0.22 24.39
N PRO A 236 12.75 0.58 25.65
CA PRO A 236 11.36 0.60 26.13
C PRO A 236 10.48 1.65 25.44
N ASP A 237 11.10 2.61 24.75
CA ASP A 237 10.44 3.75 24.09
C ASP A 237 10.39 3.60 22.57
N ASP A 238 10.99 2.52 22.05
CA ASP A 238 10.95 2.24 20.62
C ASP A 238 9.58 1.69 20.22
N VAL A 239 9.02 2.28 19.16
CA VAL A 239 7.64 2.05 18.75
C VAL A 239 7.49 1.86 17.26
N LEU A 240 6.50 1.07 16.89
CA LEU A 240 5.91 1.07 15.56
C LEU A 240 4.60 1.87 15.59
N ILE A 241 4.49 2.83 14.70
CA ILE A 241 3.30 3.65 14.51
C ILE A 241 2.63 3.26 13.20
N LEU A 242 1.32 3.09 13.25
CA LEU A 242 0.45 2.94 12.09
C LEU A 242 -0.61 4.04 12.16
N ALA A 243 -0.87 4.73 11.06
CA ALA A 243 -2.01 5.62 11.00
C ALA A 243 -2.57 5.77 9.59
N THR A 244 -3.84 6.18 9.52
CA THR A 244 -4.46 6.61 8.25
C THR A 244 -3.91 7.96 7.82
N ASP A 245 -4.11 8.29 6.54
CA ASP A 245 -3.87 9.59 5.91
C ASP A 245 -4.35 10.77 6.77
N GLY A 246 -5.45 10.60 7.50
CA GLY A 246 -5.91 11.55 8.51
C GLY A 246 -4.80 12.05 9.43
N LEU A 247 -3.90 11.23 9.96
CA LEU A 247 -2.78 11.77 10.75
C LEU A 247 -1.74 12.49 9.86
N TRP A 248 -1.27 11.76 8.86
CA TRP A 248 -0.15 12.14 8.00
C TRP A 248 -0.45 13.36 7.12
N ASP A 249 -1.74 13.72 7.06
CA ASP A 249 -2.18 14.89 6.35
C ASP A 249 -1.80 16.20 7.02
N VAL A 250 -1.53 16.18 8.31
CA VAL A 250 -1.24 17.40 9.06
C VAL A 250 0.04 17.31 9.87
N LEU A 251 0.65 16.13 9.96
CA LEU A 251 1.92 15.93 10.64
C LEU A 251 2.92 15.20 9.75
N LEU A 252 4.16 15.70 9.77
CA LEU A 252 5.33 15.03 9.25
C LEU A 252 5.75 13.88 10.17
N ASN A 253 6.57 12.97 9.65
CA ASN A 253 7.05 11.83 10.44
C ASN A 253 7.89 12.31 11.63
N GLU A 254 8.67 13.37 11.42
CA GLU A 254 9.57 13.97 12.40
C GLU A 254 8.78 14.63 13.55
N GLU A 255 7.67 15.31 13.23
CA GLU A 255 6.81 15.93 14.25
C GLU A 255 6.14 14.86 15.14
N VAL A 256 5.68 13.76 14.52
CA VAL A 256 5.17 12.60 15.27
C VAL A 256 6.28 11.98 16.12
N ALA A 257 7.49 11.85 15.58
CA ALA A 257 8.61 11.27 16.30
C ALA A 257 9.06 12.13 17.48
N GLU A 258 9.09 13.45 17.31
CA GLU A 258 9.38 14.40 18.39
C GLU A 258 8.32 14.31 19.50
N ALA A 259 7.03 14.29 19.14
CA ALA A 259 5.94 14.14 20.11
C ALA A 259 6.08 12.84 20.93
N VAL A 260 6.37 11.72 20.27
CA VAL A 260 6.57 10.42 20.91
C VAL A 260 7.80 10.42 21.81
N THR A 261 8.93 10.94 21.32
CA THR A 261 10.21 10.98 22.03
C THR A 261 10.14 11.90 23.26
N ASN A 262 9.34 12.97 23.21
CA ASN A 262 9.12 13.85 24.35
C ASN A 262 8.14 13.27 25.36
N PHE A 263 7.23 12.39 24.96
CA PHE A 263 6.19 11.85 25.84
C PHE A 263 6.59 10.55 26.52
N LEU A 264 7.05 9.54 25.77
CA LEU A 264 7.26 8.18 26.29
C LEU A 264 8.25 8.07 27.46
N PRO A 265 9.38 8.81 27.49
CA PRO A 265 10.31 8.76 28.62
C PRO A 265 9.72 9.32 29.92
N ASN A 266 8.65 10.11 29.85
CA ASN A 266 7.96 10.69 31.00
C ASN A 266 6.87 9.76 31.56
N CYS A 267 6.63 8.61 30.92
CA CYS A 267 5.67 7.60 31.36
C CYS A 267 6.41 6.37 31.91
N ASP A 268 5.86 5.76 32.96
CA ASP A 268 6.34 4.46 33.46
C ASP A 268 6.23 3.41 32.34
N PRO A 269 7.32 2.68 32.01
CA PRO A 269 7.31 1.61 31.00
C PRO A 269 6.23 0.55 31.15
N ASP A 270 5.82 0.28 32.40
CA ASP A 270 4.81 -0.72 32.73
C ASP A 270 3.38 -0.14 32.79
N ASP A 271 3.21 1.17 32.57
CA ASP A 271 1.90 1.81 32.61
C ASP A 271 1.04 1.44 31.39
N PRO A 272 -0.12 0.75 31.57
CA PRO A 272 -1.05 0.47 30.48
C PRO A 272 -1.67 1.73 29.87
N HIS A 273 -1.54 2.91 30.52
CA HIS A 273 -1.92 4.20 29.96
C HIS A 273 -0.84 4.83 29.07
N ARG A 274 0.31 4.19 28.83
CA ARG A 274 1.27 4.64 27.79
C ARG A 274 0.64 4.80 26.40
N PHE A 275 -0.44 4.07 26.12
CA PHE A 275 -1.20 4.20 24.88
C PHE A 275 -2.08 5.47 24.82
N VAL A 276 -2.22 6.23 25.92
CA VAL A 276 -3.00 7.50 25.97
C VAL A 276 -2.36 8.59 25.10
N LEU A 277 -1.08 8.45 24.72
CA LEU A 277 -0.44 9.24 23.67
C LEU A 277 -1.29 9.33 22.39
N PHE A 278 -2.09 8.29 22.09
CA PHE A 278 -3.09 8.28 21.02
C PHE A 278 -3.99 9.52 21.07
N ARG A 279 -4.44 9.92 22.26
CA ARG A 279 -5.38 11.02 22.44
C ARG A 279 -4.70 12.37 22.24
N ASP A 280 -3.47 12.53 22.71
CA ASP A 280 -2.77 13.81 22.64
C ASP A 280 -2.30 14.11 21.21
N ILE A 281 -1.73 13.13 20.50
CA ILE A 281 -1.36 13.28 19.08
C ILE A 281 -2.60 13.49 18.21
N SER A 282 -3.69 12.76 18.49
CA SER A 282 -4.97 12.96 17.77
C SER A 282 -5.58 14.33 18.07
N SER A 283 -5.51 14.81 19.32
CA SER A 283 -6.00 16.14 19.71
C SER A 283 -5.15 17.25 19.07
N PHE A 284 -3.83 17.08 19.05
CA PHE A 284 -2.90 17.99 18.38
C PHE A 284 -3.14 18.05 16.87
N SER A 285 -3.29 16.89 16.22
CA SER A 285 -3.69 16.80 14.81
C SER A 285 -5.02 17.51 14.55
N MET A 286 -6.00 17.34 15.44
CA MET A 286 -7.29 18.02 15.35
C MET A 286 -7.18 19.54 15.56
N GLU A 287 -6.28 20.02 16.43
CA GLU A 287 -6.06 21.44 16.70
C GLU A 287 -5.36 22.15 15.54
N VAL A 288 -4.28 21.55 15.01
CA VAL A 288 -3.60 22.01 13.78
C VAL A 288 -4.60 22.11 12.63
N ARG A 289 -5.49 21.12 12.49
CA ARG A 289 -6.61 21.14 11.53
C ARG A 289 -7.57 22.31 11.72
N GLN A 290 -7.79 22.80 12.94
CA GLN A 290 -8.66 23.97 13.16
C GLN A 290 -7.96 25.27 12.78
N GLN A 291 -6.64 25.35 12.95
CA GLN A 291 -5.83 26.51 12.60
C GLN A 291 -5.79 26.74 11.08
N ASP A 292 -5.61 25.67 10.29
CA ASP A 292 -5.60 25.74 8.82
C ASP A 292 -6.94 26.18 8.24
N ARG A 293 -8.07 25.88 8.90
CA ARG A 293 -9.41 26.37 8.52
C ARG A 293 -9.55 27.90 8.51
N PHE A 294 -8.76 28.62 9.31
CA PHE A 294 -8.82 30.08 9.31
C PHE A 294 -8.05 30.70 8.15
N SER A 295 -7.13 29.95 7.54
CA SER A 295 -6.30 30.43 6.42
C SER A 295 -6.93 30.13 5.05
N ASP A 296 -7.60 28.99 4.89
CA ASP A 296 -8.21 28.57 3.62
C ASP A 296 -9.72 28.28 3.81
N ARG A 297 -10.57 28.95 3.01
CA ARG A 297 -12.00 28.62 2.87
C ARG A 297 -12.15 27.24 2.20
N LEU A 298 -12.02 26.17 2.96
CA LEU A 298 -12.19 24.80 2.50
C LEU A 298 -13.52 24.22 3.02
N ASP A 299 -14.50 24.10 2.12
CA ASP A 299 -15.61 23.16 2.26
C ASP A 299 -15.07 21.74 1.98
N GLY A 300 -14.44 21.13 2.99
CA GLY A 300 -13.89 19.77 2.92
C GLY A 300 -14.58 18.83 3.91
N LYS A 301 -14.98 17.65 3.44
CA LYS A 301 -15.44 16.54 4.29
C LYS A 301 -14.22 16.02 5.06
N PHE A 302 -14.35 15.85 6.39
CA PHE A 302 -13.26 15.34 7.24
C PHE A 302 -13.06 13.85 7.00
N ASP A 303 -11.80 13.44 6.79
CA ASP A 303 -11.42 12.03 6.75
C ASP A 303 -11.21 11.47 8.16
N SER A 304 -11.47 10.18 8.33
CA SER A 304 -11.34 9.50 9.62
C SER A 304 -9.88 9.32 10.02
N VAL A 305 -9.51 9.76 11.22
CA VAL A 305 -8.21 9.48 11.81
C VAL A 305 -8.27 8.16 12.57
N SER A 306 -7.53 7.14 12.11
CA SER A 306 -7.24 5.94 12.89
C SER A 306 -5.73 5.88 13.13
N PHE A 307 -5.33 5.67 14.38
CA PHE A 307 -3.95 5.62 14.83
C PHE A 307 -3.72 4.37 15.69
N SER A 308 -2.57 3.75 15.59
CA SER A 308 -2.20 2.61 16.43
C SER A 308 -0.72 2.68 16.75
N LEU A 309 -0.41 2.56 18.04
CA LEU A 309 0.95 2.56 18.58
C LEU A 309 1.26 1.17 19.13
N ILE A 310 2.32 0.55 18.63
CA ILE A 310 2.79 -0.75 19.09
C ILE A 310 4.17 -0.56 19.73
N LEU A 311 4.23 -0.74 21.06
CA LEU A 311 5.47 -0.72 21.84
C LEU A 311 6.22 -2.05 21.67
N PHE A 312 7.51 -2.00 21.35
CA PHE A 312 8.29 -3.22 21.16
C PHE A 312 8.56 -3.98 22.45
N HIS A 313 8.71 -3.26 23.57
CA HIS A 313 8.95 -3.88 24.87
C HIS A 313 7.78 -4.73 25.36
N SER A 314 6.54 -4.34 25.08
CA SER A 314 5.33 -5.06 25.53
C SER A 314 4.97 -6.24 24.61
N THR A 315 5.41 -6.24 23.35
CA THR A 315 4.95 -7.19 22.32
C THR A 315 5.93 -8.34 22.07
N VAL A 316 7.21 -8.19 22.41
CA VAL A 316 8.27 -9.18 22.09
C VAL A 316 8.66 -10.05 23.29
N VAL A 317 8.22 -9.71 24.51
CA VAL A 317 8.61 -10.41 25.76
C VAL A 317 7.54 -11.41 26.26
N SER A 318 6.43 -11.64 25.53
CA SER A 318 5.38 -12.60 25.92
C SER A 318 5.21 -13.82 25.02
#